data_AF-A8EY54-F1
#
_entry.id   AF-A8EY54-F1
#
_cell.length_a   1.000
_cell.length_b   1.000
_cell.length_c   1.000
_cell.angle_alpha   90.00
_cell.angle_beta   90.00
_cell.angle_gamma   90.00
#
_symmetry.space_group_name_H-M   'P 1'
#
loop_
_entity.id
_entity.type
_entity.pdbx_description
1 polymer ?
#
loop_
_entity_poly.entity_id
_entity_poly.type
_entity_poly.pdbx_seq_one_letter_code
_entity_poly.pdbx_strand_id
1 'polypeptide(L)'
;MGVKTLNVVDKKRGNDALYLVILDSSENDTELITCLIKNGININHHNSLGNTALLTSGYLSVVRILLENGADINIKNNENITSAILLQNEMFRYTIFLLIDLLL
;
A
#
# COMPACT_ATOMS: atom_id res chain seq x y z
N MET A 1 13.23 -14.36 -20.05
CA MET A 1 13.01 -12.93 -20.31
C MET A 1 12.88 -12.24 -18.97
N GLY A 2 13.87 -11.46 -18.56
CA GLY A 2 13.91 -10.85 -17.23
C GLY A 2 12.92 -9.69 -17.13
N VAL A 3 11.98 -9.77 -16.20
CA VAL A 3 11.11 -8.66 -15.78
C VAL A 3 11.93 -7.58 -15.06
N LYS A 4 12.78 -6.88 -15.82
CA LYS A 4 13.06 -5.46 -15.60
C LYS A 4 11.77 -4.77 -16.07
N THR A 5 10.87 -4.23 -15.25
CA THR A 5 11.10 -3.39 -14.07
C THR A 5 9.74 -3.10 -13.41
N LEU A 6 9.30 -3.85 -12.40
CA LEU A 6 8.09 -3.45 -11.62
C LEU A 6 8.39 -2.34 -10.61
N ASN A 7 9.65 -2.21 -10.20
CA ASN A 7 10.10 -1.23 -9.21
C ASN A 7 10.66 0.05 -9.84
N VAL A 8 10.22 0.39 -11.06
CA VAL A 8 10.55 1.69 -11.66
C VAL A 8 9.67 2.77 -11.04
N VAL A 9 10.30 3.90 -10.76
CA VAL A 9 9.68 5.06 -10.14
C VAL A 9 9.70 6.26 -11.07
N ASP A 10 8.70 7.13 -10.96
CA ASP A 10 8.71 8.40 -11.67
C ASP A 10 9.84 9.31 -11.15
N LYS A 11 10.46 10.10 -12.04
CA LYS A 11 11.63 10.92 -11.68
C LYS A 11 11.30 12.12 -10.78
N LYS A 12 10.05 12.56 -10.77
CA LYS A 12 9.65 13.80 -10.11
C LYS A 12 9.30 13.56 -8.65
N ARG A 13 8.51 12.52 -8.38
CA ARG A 13 8.00 12.20 -7.04
C ARG A 13 8.50 10.88 -6.51
N GLY A 14 9.12 10.03 -7.34
CA GLY A 14 9.56 8.71 -6.90
C GLY A 14 8.38 7.75 -6.67
N ASN A 15 7.21 7.99 -7.27
CA ASN A 15 6.08 7.09 -7.17
C ASN A 15 6.32 5.87 -8.06
N ASP A 16 6.07 4.67 -7.54
CA ASP A 16 6.04 3.44 -8.32
C ASP A 16 4.62 3.18 -8.89
N ALA A 17 4.48 2.10 -9.66
CA ALA A 17 3.21 1.73 -10.25
C ALA A 17 2.13 1.42 -9.20
N LEU A 18 2.49 0.81 -8.06
CA LEU A 18 1.54 0.48 -7.00
C LEU A 18 0.95 1.75 -6.38
N TYR A 19 1.80 2.72 -6.02
CA TYR A 19 1.37 3.99 -5.46
C TYR A 19 0.47 4.76 -6.43
N LEU A 20 0.82 4.80 -7.72
CA LEU A 20 0.03 5.50 -8.73
C LEU A 20 -1.35 4.88 -8.92
N VAL A 21 -1.45 3.56 -8.96
CA VAL A 21 -2.74 2.86 -9.08
C VAL A 21 -3.62 3.14 -7.86
N ILE A 22 -3.05 3.19 -6.65
CA ILE A 22 -3.83 3.47 -5.44
C ILE A 22 -4.36 4.90 -5.42
N LEU A 23 -3.59 5.89 -5.89
CA LEU A 23 -4.04 7.28 -5.92
C LEU A 23 -5.29 7.51 -6.77
N ASP A 24 -5.47 6.71 -7.82
CA ASP A 24 -6.62 6.78 -8.73
C ASP A 24 -7.57 5.57 -8.57
N SER A 25 -7.35 4.77 -7.50
CA SER A 25 -8.12 3.55 -7.30
C SER A 25 -9.57 3.85 -6.95
N SER A 26 -10.42 2.92 -7.35
CA SER A 26 -11.77 2.70 -6.87
C SER A 26 -11.82 1.35 -6.14
N GLU A 27 -12.94 1.03 -5.47
CA GLU A 27 -13.12 -0.30 -4.85
C GLU A 27 -12.91 -1.47 -5.83
N ASN A 28 -13.02 -1.22 -7.14
CA ASN A 28 -12.96 -2.23 -8.19
C ASN A 28 -11.54 -2.52 -8.71
N ASP A 29 -10.54 -1.69 -8.37
CA ASP A 29 -9.17 -1.82 -8.93
C ASP A 29 -8.30 -2.88 -8.22
N THR A 30 -8.93 -3.74 -7.43
CA THR A 30 -8.28 -4.81 -6.66
C THR A 30 -7.54 -5.83 -7.52
N GLU A 31 -8.03 -6.11 -8.73
CA GLU A 31 -7.39 -7.05 -9.67
C GLU A 31 -6.03 -6.55 -10.14
N LEU A 32 -5.94 -5.27 -10.52
CA LEU A 32 -4.69 -4.64 -10.96
C LEU A 32 -3.68 -4.57 -9.81
N ILE A 33 -4.12 -4.16 -8.62
CA ILE A 33 -3.28 -4.12 -7.43
C ILE A 33 -2.72 -5.52 -7.11
N THR A 34 -3.59 -6.53 -7.11
CA THR A 34 -3.19 -7.92 -6.87
C THR A 34 -2.21 -8.43 -7.93
N CYS A 35 -2.41 -8.05 -9.20
CA CYS A 35 -1.49 -8.40 -10.28
C CYS A 35 -0.09 -7.80 -10.05
N LEU A 36 0.00 -6.52 -9.71
CA LEU A 36 1.28 -5.85 -9.42
C LEU A 36 2.03 -6.53 -8.26
N ILE A 37 1.32 -6.82 -7.17
CA ILE A 37 1.86 -7.52 -5.98
C ILE A 37 2.38 -8.91 -6.35
N LYS A 38 1.58 -9.71 -7.06
CA LYS A 38 1.97 -11.07 -7.48
C LYS A 38 3.20 -11.10 -8.39
N ASN A 39 3.45 -10.03 -9.14
CA ASN A 39 4.64 -9.93 -9.98
C ASN A 39 5.87 -9.38 -9.24
N GLY A 40 5.80 -9.16 -7.92
CA GLY A 40 6.95 -8.82 -7.09
C GLY A 40 7.29 -7.32 -7.06
N ILE A 41 6.28 -6.45 -7.23
CA ILE A 41 6.45 -5.04 -6.91
C ILE A 41 6.79 -4.87 -5.42
N ASN A 42 7.63 -3.89 -5.10
CA ASN A 42 7.97 -3.57 -3.72
C ASN A 42 6.77 -2.93 -3.00
N ILE A 43 6.00 -3.74 -2.28
CA ILE A 43 4.80 -3.31 -1.56
C ILE A 43 5.05 -2.20 -0.52
N ASN A 44 6.28 -2.11 -0.02
CA ASN A 44 6.72 -1.15 1.00
C ASN A 44 7.54 0.00 0.43
N HIS A 45 7.53 0.18 -0.90
CA HIS A 45 8.14 1.33 -1.53
C HIS A 45 7.53 2.63 -0.98
N HIS A 46 8.38 3.63 -0.77
CA HIS A 46 7.97 4.95 -0.35
C HIS A 46 8.51 5.99 -1.35
N ASN A 47 7.66 6.94 -1.69
CA ASN A 47 8.02 8.00 -2.62
C ASN A 47 8.92 9.06 -1.96
N SER A 48 9.24 10.13 -2.68
CA SER A 48 10.06 11.25 -2.18
C SER A 48 9.50 11.97 -0.95
N LEU A 49 8.20 11.83 -0.67
CA LEU A 49 7.55 12.33 0.54
C LEU A 49 7.55 11.31 1.68
N GLY A 50 8.09 10.12 1.45
CA GLY A 50 8.03 8.99 2.38
C GLY A 50 6.67 8.27 2.39
N ASN A 51 5.76 8.60 1.48
CA ASN A 51 4.44 7.97 1.46
C ASN A 51 4.51 6.57 0.82
N THR A 52 3.97 5.58 1.53
CA THR A 52 3.75 4.23 1.00
C THR A 52 2.37 4.11 0.35
N ALA A 53 2.21 3.05 -0.44
CA ALA A 53 0.93 2.59 -0.96
C ALA A 53 -0.15 2.44 0.13
N LEU A 54 0.20 1.81 1.26
CA LEU A 54 -0.71 1.60 2.38
C LEU A 54 -1.07 2.91 3.10
N LEU A 55 -0.18 3.90 3.16
CA LEU A 55 -0.48 5.18 3.81
C LEU A 55 -1.53 5.99 3.05
N THR A 56 -1.53 5.89 1.71
CA THR A 56 -2.42 6.67 0.86
C THR A 56 -3.72 5.95 0.48
N SER A 57 -3.90 4.69 0.88
CA SER A 57 -5.08 3.90 0.50
C SER A 57 -6.35 4.40 1.22
N GLY A 58 -7.41 4.66 0.45
CA GLY A 58 -8.70 5.12 0.98
C GLY A 58 -9.77 4.03 1.13
N TYR A 59 -9.55 2.84 0.57
CA TYR A 59 -10.56 1.77 0.49
C TYR A 59 -10.19 0.56 1.33
N LEU A 60 -11.18 -0.01 2.04
CA LEU A 60 -10.95 -1.16 2.92
C LEU A 60 -10.45 -2.38 2.14
N SER A 61 -11.00 -2.61 0.95
CA SER A 61 -10.57 -3.69 0.06
C SER A 61 -9.08 -3.59 -0.29
N VAL A 62 -8.61 -2.39 -0.65
CA VAL A 62 -7.21 -2.11 -0.96
C VAL A 62 -6.32 -2.29 0.28
N VAL A 63 -6.72 -1.72 1.42
CA VAL A 63 -6.01 -1.87 2.69
C VAL A 63 -5.82 -3.34 3.06
N ARG A 64 -6.89 -4.15 2.95
CA ARG A 64 -6.83 -5.59 3.23
C ARG A 64 -5.83 -6.30 2.31
N ILE A 65 -5.91 -6.07 1.00
CA ILE A 65 -5.01 -6.70 0.04
C ILE A 65 -3.55 -6.36 0.36
N LEU A 66 -3.26 -5.10 0.69
CA LEU A 66 -1.90 -4.68 1.02
C LEU A 66 -1.38 -5.37 2.28
N LEU A 67 -2.18 -5.39 3.36
CA LEU A 67 -1.80 -6.02 4.62
C LEU A 67 -1.65 -7.55 4.49
N GLU A 68 -2.57 -8.22 3.80
CA GLU A 68 -2.50 -9.67 3.53
C GLU A 68 -1.25 -10.06 2.73
N ASN A 69 -0.66 -9.12 1.99
CA ASN A 69 0.56 -9.32 1.21
C ASN A 69 1.82 -8.72 1.88
N GLY A 70 1.76 -8.39 3.18
CA GLY A 70 2.93 -8.00 3.97
C GLY A 70 3.31 -6.52 3.88
N ALA A 71 2.36 -5.64 3.56
CA ALA A 71 2.58 -4.20 3.70
C ALA A 71 2.82 -3.83 5.18
N ASP A 72 3.87 -3.06 5.44
CA ASP A 72 4.23 -2.62 6.78
C ASP A 72 3.46 -1.35 7.16
N ILE A 73 2.62 -1.48 8.18
CA ILE A 73 1.78 -0.40 8.72
C ILE A 73 2.59 0.66 9.47
N ASN A 74 3.82 0.35 9.88
CA ASN A 74 4.65 1.19 10.75
C ASN A 74 5.58 2.14 9.99
N ILE A 75 5.65 2.04 8.65
CA ILE A 75 6.48 2.95 7.85
C ILE A 75 5.98 4.38 8.02
N LYS A 76 6.91 5.28 8.36
CA LYS A 76 6.68 6.71 8.53
C LYS A 76 7.02 7.46 7.26
N ASN A 77 6.14 8.38 6.87
CA ASN A 77 6.49 9.37 5.86
C ASN A 77 7.37 10.50 6.46
N ASN A 78 7.74 11.47 5.63
CA ASN A 78 8.61 12.59 6.04
C ASN A 78 7.97 13.51 7.10
N GLU A 79 6.66 13.42 7.31
CA GLU A 79 5.90 14.14 8.34
C GLU A 79 5.68 13.29 9.61
N ASN A 80 6.36 12.13 9.73
CA ASN A 80 6.19 11.15 10.80
C ASN A 80 4.80 10.50 10.87
N ILE A 81 4.01 10.58 9.80
CA ILE A 81 2.69 9.94 9.70
C ILE A 81 2.88 8.48 9.28
N THR A 82 2.18 7.57 9.95
CA THR A 82 2.15 6.12 9.64
C THR A 82 0.77 5.70 9.18
N SER A 83 0.68 4.55 8.50
CA SER A 83 -0.60 3.95 8.15
C SER A 83 -1.41 3.48 9.37
N ALA A 84 -0.83 3.49 10.58
CA ALA A 84 -1.57 3.23 11.82
C ALA A 84 -2.68 4.26 12.07
N ILE A 85 -2.68 5.43 11.39
CA ILE A 85 -3.83 6.35 11.39
C ILE A 85 -5.13 5.67 10.92
N LEU A 86 -5.04 4.63 10.08
CA LEU A 86 -6.20 3.86 9.64
C LEU A 86 -6.90 3.17 10.82
N LEU A 87 -6.17 2.85 11.90
CA LEU A 87 -6.75 2.27 13.12
C LEU A 87 -7.60 3.27 13.92
N GLN A 88 -7.48 4.58 13.67
CA GLN A 88 -8.29 5.60 14.34
C GLN A 88 -9.70 5.70 13.75
N ASN A 89 -9.92 5.16 12.55
CA ASN A 89 -11.23 5.10 11.92
C ASN A 89 -11.93 3.81 12.33
N GLU A 90 -13.05 3.92 13.04
CA GLU A 90 -13.79 2.77 13.59
C GLU A 90 -14.19 1.73 12.52
N MET A 91 -14.42 2.14 11.27
CA MET A 91 -14.74 1.23 10.17
C MET A 91 -13.53 0.35 9.77
N PHE A 92 -12.33 0.91 9.78
CA PHE A 92 -11.09 0.20 9.44
C PHE A 92 -10.52 -0.56 10.64
N ARG A 93 -10.69 -0.02 11.86
CA ARG A 93 -10.08 -0.49 13.10
C ARG A 93 -10.28 -1.97 13.38
N TYR A 94 -11.53 -2.45 13.41
CA TYR A 94 -11.83 -3.84 13.74
C TYR A 94 -11.24 -4.81 12.71
N THR A 95 -11.38 -4.47 11.42
CA THR A 95 -10.91 -5.31 10.32
C THR A 95 -9.38 -5.41 10.29
N ILE A 96 -8.68 -4.28 10.45
CA ILE A 96 -7.21 -4.26 10.46
C ILE A 96 -6.66 -4.98 11.70
N PHE A 97 -7.28 -4.77 12.88
CA PHE A 97 -6.85 -5.43 14.11
C PHE A 97 -6.91 -6.96 13.98
N LEU A 98 -8.02 -7.48 13.46
CA LEU A 98 -8.17 -8.92 13.20
C LEU A 98 -7.14 -9.45 12.19
N LEU A 99 -6.83 -8.68 11.14
CA LEU A 99 -5.84 -9.05 10.13
C LEU A 99 -4.43 -9.11 10.68
N ILE A 100 -4.03 -8.11 11.48
CA ILE A 100 -2.70 -8.07 12.09
C ILE A 100 -2.56 -9.23 13.10
N ASP A 101 -3.58 -9.48 13.92
CA ASP A 101 -3.58 -10.58 14.89
C ASP A 101 -3.55 -11.97 14.23
N LEU A 102 -4.07 -12.12 13.01
CA LEU A 102 -4.04 -13.40 12.27
C LEU A 102 -2.71 -13.64 11.52
N LEU A 103 -1.89 -12.61 11.37
CA LEU A 103 -0.62 -12.64 10.62
C LEU A 103 0.63 -12.64 11.53
N LEU A 104 0.44 -12.62 12.86
CA LEU A 104 1.48 -12.71 13.91
C LEU A 104 1.32 -13.98 14.76
#